data_AF-A0A4D7C9H5-F1
#
_entry.id   AF-A0A4D7C9H5-F1
#
_cell.length_a   1.000
_cell.length_b   1.000
_cell.length_c   1.000
_cell.angle_alpha   90.00
_cell.angle_beta   90.00
_cell.angle_gamma   90.00
#
_symmetry.space_group_name_H-M   'P 1'
#
loop_
_entity.id
_entity.type
_entity.pdbx_description
1 polymer ?
#
loop_
_entity_poly.entity_id
_entity_poly.type
_entity_poly.pdbx_seq_one_letter_code
_entity_poly.pdbx_strand_id
1 'polypeptide(L)'
;MVTSSLPDEGKSTLACALAASLAASGHKTLLIDADMRNPSVAGIMSAEPEIGLPELLSGEASLADAVVRHEGARLDCIYSVQNRPTPRICWIRGP
;
A
#
# COMPACT_ATOMS: atom_id res chain seq x y z
N MET A 1 -8.98 -6.41 10.65
CA MET A 1 -9.69 -5.46 9.78
C MET A 1 -10.11 -4.28 10.65
N VAL A 2 -9.66 -3.07 10.34
CA VAL A 2 -10.02 -1.83 11.06
C VAL A 2 -10.99 -1.07 10.16
N THR A 3 -12.25 -0.94 10.58
CA THR A 3 -13.30 -0.26 9.79
C THR A 3 -14.02 0.74 10.68
N SER A 4 -14.50 1.85 10.12
CA SER A 4 -15.59 2.58 10.77
C SER A 4 -16.53 3.20 9.76
N SER A 5 -17.63 3.69 10.34
CA SER A 5 -18.80 4.27 9.75
C SER A 5 -18.58 5.65 9.11
N LEU A 6 -17.52 6.40 9.44
CA LEU A 6 -17.26 7.75 8.89
C LEU A 6 -15.90 7.86 8.19
N PRO A 7 -15.81 8.56 7.04
CA PRO A 7 -14.53 9.01 6.47
C PRO A 7 -13.76 9.85 7.51
N ASP A 8 -12.43 9.82 7.48
CA ASP A 8 -11.54 10.72 8.23
C ASP A 8 -11.40 10.59 9.77
N GLU A 9 -11.96 9.57 10.43
CA GLU A 9 -11.69 9.40 11.89
C GLU A 9 -10.27 8.88 12.23
N GLY A 10 -9.29 9.03 11.33
CA GLY A 10 -7.91 8.58 11.60
C GLY A 10 -7.74 7.06 11.65
N LYS A 11 -8.62 6.29 11.01
CA LYS A 11 -8.54 4.82 10.96
C LYS A 11 -7.29 4.31 10.26
N SER A 12 -6.97 4.89 9.10
CA SER A 12 -5.75 4.59 8.36
C SER A 12 -4.52 4.87 9.24
N THR A 13 -4.55 5.98 9.98
CA THR A 13 -3.50 6.33 10.95
C THR A 13 -3.40 5.31 12.07
N LEU A 14 -4.52 4.88 12.66
CA LEU A 14 -4.54 3.85 13.70
C LEU A 14 -4.04 2.50 13.17
N ALA A 15 -4.44 2.12 11.97
CA ALA A 15 -3.99 0.89 11.31
C ALA A 15 -2.47 0.92 11.04
N CYS A 16 -1.95 2.06 10.56
CA CYS A 16 -0.50 2.26 10.39
C CYS A 16 0.23 2.16 11.72
N ALA A 17 -0.26 2.84 12.76
CA ALA A 17 0.36 2.83 14.09
C ALA A 17 0.36 1.43 14.72
N LEU A 18 -0.75 0.69 14.57
CA LEU A 18 -0.84 -0.71 15.01
C LEU A 18 0.15 -1.61 14.26
N ALA A 19 0.21 -1.49 12.93
CA ALA A 19 1.10 -2.29 12.12
C ALA A 19 2.58 -2.01 12.46
N ALA A 20 2.94 -0.73 12.63
CA ALA A 20 4.27 -0.33 13.06
C ALA A 20 4.61 -0.87 14.47
N SER A 21 3.66 -0.86 15.40
CA SER A 21 3.85 -1.42 16.74
C SER A 21 4.06 -2.94 16.73
N LEU A 22 3.28 -3.67 15.92
CA LEU A 22 3.46 -5.11 15.74
C LEU A 22 4.81 -5.44 15.09
N ALA A 23 5.21 -4.67 14.08
CA ALA A 23 6.51 -4.84 13.42
C ALA A 23 7.68 -4.53 14.38
N ALA A 24 7.56 -3.46 15.18
CA ALA A 24 8.55 -3.09 16.19
C ALA A 24 8.69 -4.15 17.30
N SER A 25 7.61 -4.87 17.63
CA SER A 25 7.66 -6.00 18.57
C SER A 25 8.24 -7.29 17.97
N GLY A 26 8.73 -7.25 16.73
CA GLY A 26 9.40 -8.36 16.05
C GLY A 26 8.48 -9.28 15.25
N HIS A 27 7.20 -8.94 15.13
CA HIS A 27 6.26 -9.72 14.34
C HIS A 27 6.39 -9.38 12.85
N LYS A 28 6.36 -10.40 12.00
CA LYS A 28 6.23 -10.21 10.55
C LYS A 28 4.85 -9.61 10.27
N THR A 29 4.84 -8.34 9.86
CA THR A 29 3.61 -7.56 9.73
C THR A 29 3.46 -7.08 8.29
N LEU A 30 2.28 -7.31 7.72
CA LEU A 30 1.86 -6.81 6.41
C LEU A 30 0.64 -5.91 6.59
N LEU A 31 0.77 -4.64 6.23
CA LEU A 31 -0.33 -3.69 6.16
C LEU A 31 -0.89 -3.65 4.73
N ILE A 32 -2.20 -3.84 4.59
CA ILE A 32 -2.87 -3.75 3.29
C ILE A 32 -3.87 -2.61 3.35
N ASP A 33 -3.67 -1.59 2.52
CA ASP A 33 -4.62 -0.51 2.32
C ASP A 33 -5.70 -0.96 1.32
N ALA A 34 -6.88 -1.29 1.86
CA ALA A 34 -8.03 -1.71 1.08
C ALA A 34 -9.01 -0.56 0.78
N ASP A 35 -8.68 0.69 1.14
CA ASP A 35 -9.52 1.85 0.84
C ASP A 35 -9.14 2.46 -0.51
N MET A 36 -9.80 1.97 -1.57
CA MET A 36 -9.63 2.49 -2.93
C MET A 36 -10.34 3.82 -3.17
N ARG A 37 -11.28 4.20 -2.29
CA ARG A 37 -12.08 5.41 -2.48
C ARG A 37 -11.32 6.65 -2.03
N ASN A 38 -10.56 6.55 -0.94
CA ASN A 38 -9.76 7.64 -0.42
C ASN A 38 -8.42 7.13 0.17
N PRO A 39 -7.46 6.71 -0.68
CA PRO A 39 -6.20 6.15 -0.21
C PRO A 39 -5.40 7.21 0.54
N SER A 40 -5.08 6.92 1.79
CA SER A 40 -4.37 7.82 2.70
C SER A 40 -3.10 7.20 3.28
N VAL A 41 -2.98 5.87 3.24
CA VAL A 41 -1.88 5.11 3.86
C VAL A 41 -0.54 5.39 3.19
N ALA A 42 -0.51 5.55 1.86
CA ALA A 42 0.72 5.88 1.12
C ALA A 42 1.33 7.21 1.58
N GLY A 43 0.49 8.24 1.75
CA GLY A 43 0.92 9.55 2.26
C GLY A 43 1.39 9.48 3.71
N ILE A 44 0.68 8.76 4.59
CA ILE A 44 1.07 8.57 5.99
C ILE A 44 2.44 7.90 6.10
N MET A 45 2.71 6.92 5.24
CA MET A 45 3.96 6.16 5.22
C MET A 45 5.05 6.81 4.36
N SER A 46 4.79 7.99 3.76
CA SER A 46 5.70 8.67 2.82
C SER A 46 6.22 7.73 1.71
N ALA A 47 5.33 6.87 1.19
CA ALA A 47 5.62 5.90 0.16
C ALA A 47 5.07 6.36 -1.19
N GLU A 48 5.81 6.06 -2.26
CA GLU A 48 5.39 6.29 -3.65
C GLU A 48 5.25 4.95 -4.40
N PRO A 49 4.25 4.13 -4.06
CA PRO A 49 3.99 2.87 -4.76
C PRO A 49 3.59 3.11 -6.23
N GLU A 50 4.28 2.44 -7.15
CA GLU A 50 3.91 2.42 -8.58
C GLU A 50 2.79 1.42 -8.87
N ILE A 51 2.77 0.31 -8.13
CA ILE A 51 1.83 -0.80 -8.25
C ILE A 51 1.12 -0.96 -6.90
N GLY A 52 -0.21 -1.10 -6.94
CA GLY A 52 -1.03 -1.20 -5.75
C GLY A 52 -1.93 -2.43 -5.71
N LEU A 53 -2.84 -2.40 -4.74
CA LEU A 53 -3.90 -3.39 -4.58
C LEU A 53 -4.82 -3.52 -5.82
N PRO A 54 -5.19 -2.44 -6.54
CA PRO A 54 -6.00 -2.57 -7.75
C PRO A 54 -5.34 -3.40 -8.85
N GLU A 55 -4.07 -3.15 -9.17
CA GLU A 55 -3.32 -3.87 -10.21
C GLU A 55 -3.10 -5.33 -9.81
N LEU A 56 -2.85 -5.58 -8.52
CA LEU A 56 -2.73 -6.92 -7.95
C LEU A 56 -4.04 -7.72 -8.08
N LEU A 57 -5.19 -7.09 -7.80
CA LEU A 57 -6.51 -7.73 -7.90
C LEU A 57 -6.97 -7.93 -9.35
N SER A 58 -6.56 -7.05 -10.26
CA SER A 58 -6.80 -7.18 -11.70
C SER A 58 -5.90 -8.24 -12.36
N GLY A 59 -4.87 -8.72 -11.66
CA GLY A 59 -3.90 -9.67 -12.20
C GLY A 59 -2.88 -9.05 -13.16
N GLU A 60 -2.76 -7.72 -13.16
CA GLU A 60 -1.82 -6.98 -14.00
C GLU A 60 -0.41 -6.91 -13.40
N ALA A 61 -0.28 -7.21 -12.10
CA ALA A 61 0.99 -7.25 -11.38
C ALA A 61 1.06 -8.45 -10.43
N SER A 62 2.29 -8.87 -10.09
CA SER A 62 2.50 -9.92 -9.11
C SER A 62 2.47 -9.36 -7.68
N LEU A 63 2.26 -10.24 -6.69
CA LEU A 63 2.36 -9.87 -5.28
C LEU A 63 3.73 -9.27 -4.92
N ALA A 64 4.80 -9.73 -5.57
CA ALA A 64 6.14 -9.23 -5.32
C ALA A 64 6.32 -7.78 -5.79
N ASP A 65 5.59 -7.38 -6.84
CA ASP A 65 5.66 -6.02 -7.40
C ASP A 65 4.81 -5.03 -6.59
N ALA A 66 3.74 -5.50 -5.97
CA ALA A 66 2.82 -4.69 -5.17
C ALA A 66 3.28 -4.47 -3.71
N VAL A 67 4.24 -5.27 -3.23
CA VAL A 67 4.73 -5.19 -1.84
C VAL A 67 5.87 -4.17 -1.74
N VAL A 68 5.64 -3.13 -0.94
CA VAL A 68 6.64 -2.14 -0.57
C VAL A 68 7.18 -2.46 0.82
N ARG A 69 8.50 -2.67 0.92
CA ARG A 69 9.17 -2.99 2.19
C ARG A 69 9.70 -1.74 2.87
N HIS A 70 9.31 -1.55 4.12
CA HIS A 70 9.86 -0.52 5.00
C HIS A 70 10.89 -1.14 5.94
N GLU A 71 12.15 -1.24 5.49
CA GLU A 71 13.20 -1.92 6.26
C GLU A 71 13.44 -1.29 7.64
N GLY A 72 13.35 0.04 7.74
CA GLY A 72 13.47 0.75 9.02
C GLY A 72 12.39 0.39 10.04
N ALA A 73 11.22 -0.06 9.58
CA ALA A 73 10.09 -0.44 10.43
C ALA A 73 9.85 -1.96 10.49
N ARG A 74 10.58 -2.77 9.70
CA ARG A 74 10.29 -4.21 9.46
C ARG A 74 8.81 -4.46 9.09
N LEU A 75 8.26 -3.54 8.32
CA LEU A 75 6.85 -3.54 7.94
C LEU A 75 6.75 -3.65 6.42
N ASP A 76 5.96 -4.61 5.96
CA ASP A 76 5.60 -4.71 4.55
C ASP A 76 4.25 -4.02 4.33
N CYS A 77 4.09 -3.32 3.22
CA CYS A 77 2.88 -2.59 2.89
C CYS A 77 2.43 -2.88 1.45
N ILE A 78 1.13 -3.10 1.27
CA ILE A 78 0.46 -3.03 -0.04
C ILE A 78 -0.50 -1.85 0.02
N TYR A 79 -0.30 -0.90 -0.90
CA TYR A 79 -1.07 0.34 -0.91
C TYR A 79 -2.21 0.27 -1.93
N SER A 80 -3.27 1.03 -1.68
CA SER A 80 -4.22 1.35 -2.73
C SER A 80 -3.67 2.55 -3.51
N VAL A 81 -3.18 2.30 -4.73
CA VAL A 81 -2.73 3.37 -5.62
C VAL A 81 -3.96 3.93 -6.33
N GLN A 82 -4.22 5.23 -6.19
CA GLN A 82 -5.18 5.88 -7.08
C GLN A 82 -4.51 6.13 -8.41
N ASN A 83 -5.07 5.49 -9.45
CA ASN A 83 -4.76 5.60 -10.86
C ASN A 83 -4.07 6.93 -11.22
N ARG A 84 -2.73 6.98 -11.15
CA ARG A 84 -1.99 7.98 -11.90
C ARG A 84 -2.32 7.68 -13.36
N PRO A 85 -2.76 8.66 -14.17
CA PRO A 85 -3.08 8.40 -15.57
C PRO A 85 -1.87 7.69 -16.18
N THR A 86 -2.07 6.44 -16.59
CA THR A 86 -1.05 5.62 -17.22
C THR A 86 -0.26 6.49 -18.19
N PRO A 87 1.07 6.63 -18.06
CA PRO A 87 1.84 7.15 -19.17
C PRO A 87 1.65 6.13 -20.30
N ARG A 88 0.79 6.47 -21.26
CA ARG A 88 0.74 5.74 -22.53
C ARG A 88 2.18 5.71 -23.03
N ILE A 89 2.71 4.50 -23.23
CA ILE A 89 4.01 4.18 -23.83
C ILE A 89 5.23 4.23 -22.89
N CYS A 90 5.78 3.04 -22.62
CA CYS A 90 7.19 2.74 -22.85
C CYS A 90 7.31 1.34 -23.49
N TRP A 91 7.07 1.26 -24.80
CA TRP A 91 7.47 0.13 -25.62
C TRP A 91 8.89 0.39 -26.13
N ILE A 92 9.91 -0.14 -25.47
CA ILE A 92 11.22 -0.38 -26.10
C ILE A 92 11.85 -1.59 -25.43
N ARG A 93 11.52 -2.79 -25.93
CA ARG A 93 12.39 -3.65 -26.76
C ARG A 93 13.71 -4.01 -26.06
N GLY A 94 13.79 -5.26 -25.62
CA GLY A 94 15.06 -5.97 -25.57
C GLY A 94 15.61 -6.24 -26.98
N PRO A 95 16.92 -6.48 -27.06
CA PRO A 95 17.46 -7.63 -27.77
C PRO A 95 17.76 -8.79 -26.79
#